data_AF-A0AAX3KFN8-F1
#
_entry.id   AF-A0AAX3KFN8-F1
#
_cell.length_a   1.000
_cell.length_b   1.000
_cell.length_c   1.000
_cell.angle_alpha   90.00
_cell.angle_beta   90.00
_cell.angle_gamma   90.00
#
_symmetry.space_group_name_H-M   'P 1'
#
loop_
_entity.id
_entity.type
_entity.pdbx_description
1 polymer ?
#
loop_
_entity_poly.entity_id
_entity_poly.type
_entity_poly.pdbx_seq_one_letter_code
_entity_poly.pdbx_strand_id
1 'polypeptide(L)'
;MSEYSSWKDITATPQAHLDFLRVIDGKLEEGLGGKNLYETLAKDVTVEGKAFSQAFHLNKLEASSYGWDTDETPDPVKLEIVELTTKIKDADPGYDLAHFTVGYEYMITEMKERGVQVDAGLDHSDPAPTIRSGSDYEPGL
;
A
#
# COMPACT_ATOMS: atom_id res chain seq x y z
N MET A 1 4.37 -23.08 -2.86
CA MET A 1 5.29 -22.30 -3.70
C MET A 1 4.44 -21.61 -4.74
N SER A 2 4.47 -20.28 -4.79
CA SER A 2 3.70 -19.46 -5.73
C SER A 2 4.60 -19.05 -6.88
N GLU A 3 4.15 -19.24 -8.11
CA GLU A 3 4.93 -18.93 -9.31
C GLU A 3 4.19 -17.90 -10.17
N TYR A 4 4.89 -16.83 -10.51
CA TYR A 4 4.40 -15.76 -11.37
C TYR A 4 5.24 -15.70 -12.63
N SER A 5 4.56 -15.64 -13.78
CA SER A 5 5.22 -15.62 -15.08
C SER A 5 5.86 -14.26 -15.37
N SER A 6 5.33 -13.20 -14.76
CA SER A 6 5.83 -11.84 -14.92
C SER A 6 5.56 -10.98 -13.68
N TRP A 7 6.30 -9.88 -13.54
CA TRP A 7 5.99 -8.87 -12.52
C TRP A 7 4.61 -8.22 -12.71
N LYS A 8 4.08 -8.23 -13.93
CA LYS A 8 2.72 -7.69 -14.19
C LYS A 8 1.64 -8.51 -13.50
N ASP A 9 1.89 -9.80 -13.29
CA ASP A 9 0.94 -10.71 -12.62
C ASP A 9 0.69 -10.30 -11.16
N ILE A 10 1.56 -9.45 -10.58
CA ILE A 10 1.47 -8.99 -9.18
C ILE A 10 1.41 -7.46 -9.03
N THR A 11 1.69 -6.66 -10.07
CA THR A 11 1.69 -5.19 -9.96
C THR A 11 0.83 -4.46 -10.98
N ALA A 12 0.28 -5.13 -12.00
CA ALA A 12 -0.36 -4.43 -13.13
C ALA A 12 -1.68 -3.74 -12.77
N THR A 13 -2.40 -4.25 -11.78
CA THR A 13 -3.70 -3.71 -11.34
C THR A 13 -3.81 -3.76 -9.82
N PRO A 14 -4.72 -2.98 -9.21
CA PRO A 14 -5.00 -3.07 -7.78
C PRO A 14 -5.38 -4.50 -7.35
N GLN A 15 -6.19 -5.21 -8.15
CA GLN A 15 -6.59 -6.59 -7.83
C GLN A 15 -5.41 -7.57 -7.87
N ALA A 16 -4.56 -7.49 -8.90
CA ALA A 16 -3.37 -8.32 -8.99
C ALA A 16 -2.42 -8.09 -7.81
N HIS A 17 -2.30 -6.82 -7.40
CA HIS A 17 -1.51 -6.46 -6.24
C HIS A 17 -2.12 -6.98 -4.94
N LEU A 18 -3.42 -6.79 -4.73
CA LEU A 18 -4.14 -7.33 -3.58
C LEU A 18 -3.97 -8.85 -3.45
N ASP A 19 -4.13 -9.58 -4.54
CA ASP A 19 -3.97 -11.04 -4.55
C ASP A 19 -2.54 -11.45 -4.14
N PHE A 20 -1.54 -10.66 -4.53
CA PHE A 20 -0.17 -10.87 -4.08
C PHE A 20 0.05 -10.47 -2.61
N LEU A 21 -0.53 -9.38 -2.13
CA LEU A 21 -0.46 -8.98 -0.72
C LEU A 21 -1.05 -10.06 0.19
N ARG A 22 -2.14 -10.71 -0.22
CA ARG A 22 -2.71 -11.87 0.50
C ARG A 22 -1.75 -13.07 0.58
N VAL A 23 -0.93 -13.29 -0.45
CA VAL A 23 0.12 -14.31 -0.40
C VAL A 23 1.19 -13.94 0.62
N ILE A 24 1.62 -12.68 0.66
CA ILE A 24 2.58 -12.20 1.68
C ILE A 24 1.97 -12.35 3.07
N ASP A 25 0.70 -12.00 3.22
CA ASP A 25 -0.01 -12.07 4.49
C ASP A 25 -0.11 -13.50 5.03
N GLY A 26 -0.47 -14.46 4.18
CA GLY A 26 -0.46 -15.87 4.55
C GLY A 26 0.91 -16.34 5.07
N LYS A 27 2.01 -15.76 4.54
CA LYS A 27 3.37 -16.03 5.04
C LYS A 27 3.69 -15.37 6.36
N LEU A 28 3.09 -14.21 6.66
CA LEU A 28 3.20 -13.59 7.97
C LEU A 28 2.49 -14.44 9.04
N GLU A 29 1.29 -14.94 8.74
CA GLU A 29 0.46 -15.73 9.66
C GLU A 29 1.02 -17.12 9.98
N GLU A 30 1.83 -17.71 9.08
CA GLU A 30 2.59 -18.94 9.32
C GLU A 30 3.67 -18.80 10.41
N GLY A 31 3.74 -17.64 11.10
CA GLY A 31 4.68 -17.38 12.21
C GLY A 31 6.08 -16.98 11.73
N LEU A 32 6.18 -16.54 10.47
CA LEU A 32 7.43 -16.20 9.79
C LEU A 32 7.62 -14.68 9.61
N GLY A 33 6.76 -13.87 10.25
CA GLY A 33 6.89 -12.41 10.28
C GLY A 33 8.16 -11.92 11.02
N GLY A 34 8.70 -10.77 10.58
CA GLY A 34 9.96 -10.19 11.07
C GLY A 34 11.12 -10.35 10.09
N LYS A 35 12.38 -10.31 10.59
CA LYS A 35 13.65 -10.35 9.80
C LYS A 35 13.76 -11.44 8.71
N ASN A 36 12.87 -12.43 8.71
CA ASN A 36 12.87 -13.56 7.80
C ASN A 36 11.81 -13.48 6.69
N LEU A 37 10.97 -12.44 6.64
CA LEU A 37 9.93 -12.31 5.60
C LEU A 37 10.55 -12.36 4.20
N TYR A 38 11.64 -11.62 3.98
CA TYR A 38 12.39 -11.64 2.72
C TYR A 38 12.88 -13.04 2.37
N GLU A 39 13.50 -13.76 3.32
CA GLU A 39 14.05 -15.10 3.09
C GLU A 39 12.94 -16.10 2.75
N THR A 40 11.81 -16.01 3.45
CA THR A 40 10.62 -16.84 3.18
C THR A 40 10.06 -16.56 1.79
N LEU A 41 9.87 -15.29 1.42
CA LEU A 41 9.38 -14.93 0.09
C LEU A 41 10.36 -15.37 -1.00
N ALA A 42 11.67 -15.19 -0.80
CA ALA A 42 12.69 -15.62 -1.76
C ALA A 42 12.71 -17.15 -1.97
N LYS A 43 12.34 -17.92 -0.94
CA LYS A 43 12.24 -19.39 -1.02
C LYS A 43 10.92 -19.87 -1.63
N ASP A 44 9.82 -19.23 -1.30
CA ASP A 44 8.47 -19.74 -1.59
C ASP A 44 7.80 -19.07 -2.80
N VAL A 45 8.34 -17.94 -3.26
CA VAL A 45 7.80 -17.17 -4.38
C VAL A 45 8.85 -17.05 -5.48
N THR A 46 8.44 -17.38 -6.71
CA THR A 46 9.23 -17.15 -7.92
C THR A 46 8.50 -16.20 -8.86
N VAL A 47 9.26 -15.30 -9.48
CA VAL A 47 8.77 -14.36 -10.50
C VAL A 47 9.74 -14.40 -11.68
N GLU A 48 9.24 -14.65 -12.89
CA GLU A 48 10.07 -14.81 -14.11
C GLU A 48 11.17 -15.87 -13.94
N GLY A 49 10.86 -16.96 -13.23
CA GLY A 49 11.79 -18.06 -12.96
C GLY A 49 12.91 -17.72 -11.96
N LYS A 50 12.84 -16.57 -11.27
CA LYS A 50 13.80 -16.14 -10.25
C LYS A 50 13.16 -16.07 -8.87
N ALA A 51 13.95 -16.28 -7.83
CA ALA A 51 13.52 -16.03 -6.45
C ALA A 51 12.99 -14.60 -6.28
N PHE A 52 11.96 -14.44 -5.47
CA PHE A 52 11.37 -13.13 -5.20
C PHE A 52 12.39 -12.13 -4.66
N SER A 53 12.23 -10.87 -5.06
CA SER A 53 13.02 -9.74 -4.57
C SER A 53 12.11 -8.57 -4.23
N GLN A 54 12.14 -8.14 -2.97
CA GLN A 54 11.40 -6.96 -2.49
C GLN A 54 11.77 -5.71 -3.31
N ALA A 55 13.06 -5.49 -3.58
CA ALA A 55 13.52 -4.31 -4.33
C ALA A 55 12.98 -4.29 -5.77
N PHE A 56 12.92 -5.44 -6.45
CA PHE A 56 12.31 -5.55 -7.77
C PHE A 56 10.80 -5.35 -7.70
N HIS A 57 10.14 -5.92 -6.70
CA HIS A 57 8.71 -5.72 -6.50
C HIS A 57 8.37 -4.23 -6.35
N LEU A 58 9.05 -3.53 -5.44
CA LEU A 58 8.83 -2.10 -5.20
C LEU A 58 9.07 -1.25 -6.46
N ASN A 59 10.14 -1.51 -7.21
CA ASN A 59 10.40 -0.82 -8.48
C ASN A 59 9.30 -1.05 -9.52
N LYS A 60 8.80 -2.29 -9.62
CA LYS A 60 7.76 -2.65 -10.58
C LYS A 60 6.40 -2.11 -10.16
N LEU A 61 6.14 -2.06 -8.86
CA LEU A 61 4.96 -1.48 -8.27
C LEU A 61 4.91 0.02 -8.54
N GLU A 62 5.99 0.75 -8.29
CA GLU A 62 6.08 2.19 -8.58
C GLU A 62 5.84 2.46 -10.07
N ALA A 63 6.48 1.69 -10.95
CA ALA A 63 6.33 1.84 -12.40
C ALA A 63 4.92 1.50 -12.92
N SER A 64 4.19 0.58 -12.27
CA SER A 64 2.89 0.10 -12.74
C SER A 64 1.71 0.84 -12.11
N SER A 65 1.84 1.21 -10.84
CA SER A 65 0.76 1.78 -10.02
C SER A 65 0.33 3.19 -10.45
N TYR A 66 1.17 3.90 -11.20
CA TYR A 66 0.78 5.15 -11.86
C TYR A 66 -0.40 4.96 -12.85
N GLY A 67 -0.49 3.78 -13.48
CA GLY A 67 -1.53 3.47 -14.47
C GLY A 67 -2.71 2.68 -13.90
N TRP A 68 -2.83 2.56 -12.58
CA TRP A 68 -3.97 1.88 -11.97
C TRP A 68 -5.24 2.71 -12.14
N ASP A 69 -6.33 2.03 -12.50
CA ASP A 69 -7.66 2.63 -12.51
C ASP A 69 -8.24 2.61 -11.09
N THR A 70 -7.89 3.61 -10.29
CA THR A 70 -8.36 3.71 -8.91
C THR A 70 -9.86 4.05 -8.88
N ASP A 71 -10.36 4.84 -9.82
CA ASP A 71 -11.77 5.25 -9.87
C ASP A 71 -12.72 4.06 -9.99
N GLU A 72 -12.44 3.12 -10.90
CA GLU A 72 -13.25 1.91 -11.13
C GLU A 72 -12.95 0.78 -10.13
N THR A 73 -11.86 0.88 -9.37
CA THR A 73 -11.52 -0.12 -8.35
C THR A 73 -12.52 -0.05 -7.19
N PRO A 74 -13.15 -1.18 -6.78
CA PRO A 74 -14.08 -1.18 -5.66
C PRO A 74 -13.42 -0.80 -4.33
N ASP A 75 -14.11 0.00 -3.51
CA ASP A 75 -13.62 0.41 -2.19
C ASP A 75 -13.17 -0.77 -1.28
N PRO A 76 -13.83 -1.94 -1.27
CA PRO A 76 -13.33 -3.10 -0.51
C PRO A 76 -11.93 -3.56 -0.93
N VAL A 77 -11.59 -3.47 -2.22
CA VAL A 77 -10.26 -3.83 -2.72
C VAL A 77 -9.22 -2.82 -2.22
N LYS A 78 -9.55 -1.53 -2.30
CA LYS A 78 -8.67 -0.45 -1.83
C LYS A 78 -8.42 -0.55 -0.32
N LEU A 79 -9.47 -0.77 0.47
CA LEU A 79 -9.38 -0.95 1.92
C LEU A 79 -8.46 -2.11 2.27
N GLU A 80 -8.64 -3.26 1.65
CA GLU A 80 -7.82 -4.43 1.95
C GLU A 80 -6.35 -4.25 1.53
N ILE A 81 -6.09 -3.54 0.42
CA ILE A 81 -4.73 -3.14 0.06
C ILE A 81 -4.11 -2.27 1.16
N VAL A 82 -4.86 -1.30 1.69
CA VAL A 82 -4.38 -0.42 2.77
C VAL A 82 -4.10 -1.20 4.05
N GLU A 83 -5.03 -2.07 4.46
CA GLU A 83 -4.91 -2.91 5.65
C GLU A 83 -3.68 -3.84 5.55
N LEU A 84 -3.53 -4.56 4.44
CA LEU A 84 -2.42 -5.48 4.24
C LEU A 84 -1.09 -4.73 4.10
N THR A 85 -1.08 -3.57 3.46
CA THR A 85 0.12 -2.72 3.37
C THR A 85 0.60 -2.30 4.76
N THR A 86 -0.32 -1.87 5.64
CA THR A 86 0.00 -1.47 7.01
C THR A 86 0.51 -2.67 7.82
N LYS A 87 -0.19 -3.81 7.75
CA LYS A 87 0.21 -5.06 8.42
C LYS A 87 1.60 -5.53 7.99
N ILE A 88 1.91 -5.48 6.69
CA ILE A 88 3.21 -5.85 6.15
C ILE A 88 4.30 -4.87 6.62
N LYS A 89 4.02 -3.57 6.62
CA LYS A 89 4.96 -2.54 7.11
C LYS A 89 5.29 -2.71 8.58
N ASP A 90 4.30 -3.06 9.41
CA ASP A 90 4.50 -3.34 10.83
C ASP A 90 5.38 -4.58 11.06
N ALA A 91 5.23 -5.60 10.20
CA ALA A 91 6.02 -6.83 10.27
C ALA A 91 7.45 -6.68 9.69
N ASP A 92 7.61 -5.89 8.63
CA ASP A 92 8.88 -5.57 7.98
C ASP A 92 8.95 -4.07 7.65
N PRO A 93 9.50 -3.23 8.56
CA PRO A 93 9.60 -1.79 8.35
C PRO A 93 10.41 -1.38 7.11
N GLY A 94 11.23 -2.26 6.54
CA GLY A 94 11.96 -2.00 5.30
C GLY A 94 11.11 -2.13 4.05
N TYR A 95 9.96 -2.79 4.14
CA TYR A 95 9.09 -3.08 3.01
C TYR A 95 8.00 -2.01 2.85
N ASP A 96 8.40 -0.86 2.31
CA ASP A 96 7.55 0.34 2.24
C ASP A 96 6.60 0.37 1.04
N LEU A 97 5.58 -0.49 1.04
CA LEU A 97 4.63 -0.59 -0.07
C LEU A 97 3.84 0.70 -0.32
N ALA A 98 3.50 1.45 0.74
CA ALA A 98 2.75 2.70 0.63
C ALA A 98 3.50 3.73 -0.21
N HIS A 99 4.80 3.94 0.06
CA HIS A 99 5.61 4.92 -0.67
C HIS A 99 5.88 4.53 -2.13
N PHE A 100 5.94 3.24 -2.43
CA PHE A 100 6.20 2.73 -3.78
C PHE A 100 4.92 2.44 -4.58
N THR A 101 3.75 2.71 -4.02
CA THR A 101 2.47 2.59 -4.72
C THR A 101 1.96 3.99 -5.05
N VAL A 102 2.22 4.48 -6.26
CA VAL A 102 1.83 5.84 -6.68
C VAL A 102 0.31 6.06 -6.58
N GLY A 103 -0.48 5.04 -6.88
CA GLY A 103 -1.94 5.06 -6.74
C GLY A 103 -2.45 5.07 -5.29
N TYR A 104 -1.58 4.92 -4.28
CA TYR A 104 -1.99 4.68 -2.89
C TYR A 104 -2.67 5.89 -2.25
N GLU A 105 -2.11 7.09 -2.42
CA GLU A 105 -2.71 8.33 -1.92
C GLU A 105 -4.05 8.63 -2.62
N TYR A 106 -4.15 8.37 -3.92
CA TYR A 106 -5.40 8.51 -4.67
C TYR A 106 -6.49 7.58 -4.14
N MET A 107 -6.18 6.30 -3.94
CA MET A 107 -7.13 5.34 -3.35
C MET A 107 -7.66 5.82 -1.99
N ILE A 108 -6.78 6.33 -1.12
CA ILE A 108 -7.17 6.83 0.20
C ILE A 108 -8.05 8.07 0.08
N THR A 109 -7.66 9.02 -0.77
CA THR A 109 -8.39 10.28 -0.96
C THR A 109 -9.79 10.01 -1.50
N GLU A 110 -9.91 9.21 -2.56
CA GLU A 110 -11.20 8.82 -3.15
C GLU A 110 -12.12 8.12 -2.15
N MET A 111 -11.57 7.22 -1.33
CA MET A 111 -12.33 6.54 -0.27
C MET A 111 -12.82 7.53 0.80
N LYS A 112 -11.96 8.45 1.25
CA LYS A 112 -12.33 9.49 2.23
C LYS A 112 -13.40 10.44 1.69
N GLU A 113 -13.32 10.83 0.42
CA GLU A 113 -14.34 11.65 -0.24
C GLU A 113 -15.71 10.97 -0.30
N ARG A 114 -15.74 9.63 -0.38
CA ARG A 114 -16.96 8.81 -0.31
C ARG A 114 -17.42 8.53 1.12
N GLY A 115 -16.73 9.05 2.13
CA GLY A 115 -17.06 8.89 3.55
C GLY A 115 -16.57 7.57 4.17
N VAL A 116 -15.68 6.85 3.50
CA VAL A 116 -15.06 5.64 4.03
C VAL A 116 -13.93 6.03 4.98
N GLN A 117 -13.93 5.47 6.19
CA GLN A 117 -12.83 5.66 7.15
C GLN A 117 -11.66 4.76 6.77
N VAL A 118 -10.46 5.34 6.68
CA VAL A 118 -9.24 4.65 6.25
C VAL A 118 -8.10 5.04 7.20
N ASP A 119 -7.49 4.03 7.83
CA ASP A 119 -6.24 4.18 8.58
C ASP A 119 -5.10 3.62 7.74
N ALA A 120 -4.32 4.49 7.11
CA ALA A 120 -3.39 4.12 6.05
C ALA A 120 -1.91 4.29 6.40
N GLY A 121 -1.57 4.61 7.65
CA GLY A 121 -0.17 4.82 8.08
C GLY A 121 0.58 5.97 7.39
N LEU A 122 -0.02 6.62 6.39
CA LEU A 122 0.42 7.90 5.85
C LEU A 122 -0.12 9.00 6.78
N ASP A 123 0.74 9.51 7.65
CA ASP A 123 0.44 10.68 8.47
C ASP A 123 0.40 11.96 7.60
N HIS A 124 -0.67 12.07 6.82
CA HIS A 124 -1.21 13.31 6.29
C HIS A 124 -2.58 13.51 6.92
N SER A 125 -2.60 13.44 8.25
CA SER A 125 -3.75 13.65 9.13
C SER A 125 -4.37 15.03 8.88
N ASP A 126 -5.34 15.05 7.97
CA ASP A 126 -6.21 16.18 7.63
C ASP A 126 -5.44 17.44 7.15
N PRO A 127 -6.04 18.32 6.32
CA PRO A 127 -5.56 19.69 6.32
C PRO A 127 -5.64 20.16 7.77
N ALA A 128 -4.51 20.58 8.35
CA ALA A 128 -4.48 21.18 9.68
C ALA A 128 -5.70 22.11 9.79
N PRO A 129 -6.53 22.00 10.85
CA PRO A 129 -7.68 22.86 10.98
C PRO A 129 -7.16 24.27 10.78
N THR A 130 -7.72 24.98 9.80
CA THR A 130 -7.44 26.40 9.64
C THR A 130 -7.95 27.04 10.92
N ILE A 131 -7.08 27.15 11.92
CA ILE A 131 -7.26 28.09 13.01
C ILE A 131 -7.28 29.41 12.26
N ARG A 132 -8.48 29.94 12.01
CA ARG A 132 -8.65 31.36 11.83
C ARG A 132 -8.03 31.96 13.07
N SER A 133 -6.78 32.40 12.96
CA SER A 133 -6.11 33.15 14.01
C SER A 133 -7.03 34.34 14.26
N GLY A 134 -7.76 34.27 15.36
CA GLY A 134 -8.58 35.37 15.87
C GLY A 134 -7.65 36.45 16.42
N SER A 135 -6.90 37.07 15.53
CA SER A 135 -6.08 38.22 15.80
C SER A 135 -5.95 38.96 14.49
N ASP A 136 -6.87 39.90 14.25
CA ASP A 136 -6.48 41.26 13.85
C ASP A 136 -7.71 42.18 13.89
N TYR A 137 -7.67 43.05 14.91
CA TYR A 137 -8.31 44.36 15.05
C TYR A 137 -9.85 44.47 15.15
N GLU A 138 -10.35 44.56 16.38
CA GLU A 138 -11.43 45.52 16.69
C GLU A 138 -10.80 46.93 16.82
N PRO A 139 -11.21 47.93 16.02
CA PRO A 139 -10.85 49.31 16.29
C PRO A 139 -11.87 49.90 17.27
N GLY A 140 -11.52 49.88 18.55
CA GLY A 140 -12.15 50.73 19.56
C GLY A 140 -11.41 52.07 19.64
N LEU A 141 -11.99 53.12 19.05
CA LEU A 141 -12.08 54.50 19.56
C LEU A 141 -12.96 55.34 18.64
#